data_AF-A0AA40B531-F1
#
_entry.id   AF-A0AA40B531-F1
#
_cell.length_a   1.000
_cell.length_b   1.000
_cell.length_c   1.000
_cell.angle_alpha   90.00
_cell.angle_beta   90.00
_cell.angle_gamma   90.00
#
_symmetry.space_group_name_H-M   'P 1'
#
loop_
_entity.id
_entity.type
_entity.pdbx_description
1 polymer ?
#
loop_
_entity_poly.entity_id
_entity_poly.type
_entity_poly.pdbx_seq_one_letter_code
_entity_poly.pdbx_strand_id
1 'polypeptide(L)'
;MPFQLSLLHLSALAILVLSSALFSQGRLAVAPAICASHDLPNPLAELFPNNATGVLNATLAIIPIPLDMARRLIPPQYGILERAYRALLPDFPEAMYPVLVQAAHDHDVQFRAYGITIDDFSRVGFEFPFLDLLGDGYSSFRWAPAQLISATNPIALEGSRAYGTVVSPAEYEPVCDAYSVLASGATYFKGSSLESSEFFEVEMAPVHHPAFNPYPLELFKNITNQPTFANATTCDNMIRLFNTSMTTGGHAPVAVHGRVRANTFPFGKAAREWTGVYGVQVATPFIENNYLDCQTMQGYAGTGGPGDSYTSTKTSDDL
;
A
#
# COMPACT_ATOMS: atom_id res chain seq x y z
N MET A 1 -66.67 -24.62 31.02
CA MET A 1 -65.36 -25.20 31.43
C MET A 1 -64.31 -24.12 31.27
N PRO A 2 -63.62 -23.69 32.33
CA PRO A 2 -62.64 -22.61 32.25
C PRO A 2 -61.29 -23.17 31.75
N PHE A 3 -60.68 -22.49 30.78
CA PHE A 3 -59.32 -22.78 30.34
C PHE A 3 -58.35 -22.35 31.44
N GLN A 4 -57.74 -23.34 32.12
CA GLN A 4 -56.59 -23.10 32.99
C GLN A 4 -55.36 -22.85 32.11
N LEU A 5 -54.96 -21.59 31.99
CA LEU A 5 -53.64 -21.22 31.47
C LEU A 5 -52.58 -21.61 32.52
N SER A 6 -51.81 -22.65 32.20
CA SER A 6 -50.69 -23.13 32.99
C SER A 6 -49.62 -22.04 33.16
N LEU A 7 -49.13 -21.87 34.40
CA LEU A 7 -48.02 -20.97 34.77
C LEU A 7 -46.73 -21.20 33.94
N LEU A 8 -46.60 -22.34 33.25
CA LEU A 8 -45.49 -22.64 32.34
C LEU A 8 -45.52 -21.86 31.02
N HIS A 9 -46.65 -21.27 30.62
CA HIS A 9 -46.73 -20.48 29.39
C HIS A 9 -46.43 -18.99 29.62
N LEU A 10 -46.58 -18.51 30.86
CA LEU A 10 -46.21 -17.15 31.25
C LEU A 10 -44.69 -16.98 31.39
N SER A 11 -43.96 -18.05 31.71
CA SER A 11 -42.49 -18.04 31.82
C SER A 11 -41.77 -18.11 30.47
N ALA A 12 -42.33 -18.78 29.45
CA ALA A 12 -41.73 -18.82 28.11
C ALA A 12 -41.84 -17.47 27.37
N LEU A 13 -42.94 -16.73 27.56
CA LEU A 13 -43.14 -15.42 26.92
C LEU A 13 -42.25 -14.33 27.56
N ALA A 14 -42.05 -14.38 28.88
CA ALA A 14 -41.18 -13.43 29.59
C ALA A 14 -39.69 -13.59 29.19
N ILE A 15 -39.23 -14.82 28.93
CA ILE A 15 -37.84 -15.07 28.51
C ILE A 15 -37.58 -14.61 27.06
N LEU A 16 -38.57 -14.73 26.15
CA LEU A 16 -38.48 -14.26 24.77
C LEU A 16 -38.51 -12.72 24.65
N VAL A 17 -39.23 -12.03 25.55
CA VAL A 17 -39.27 -10.55 25.57
C VAL A 17 -38.01 -9.96 26.22
N LEU A 18 -37.43 -10.60 27.25
CA LEU A 18 -36.17 -10.14 27.84
C LEU A 18 -34.95 -10.41 26.96
N SER A 19 -34.96 -11.46 26.15
CA SER A 19 -33.86 -11.70 25.18
C SER A 19 -33.91 -10.75 23.99
N SER A 20 -35.09 -10.27 23.57
CA SER A 20 -35.20 -9.23 22.52
C SER A 20 -34.86 -7.81 23.02
N ALA A 21 -35.02 -7.53 24.32
CA ALA A 21 -34.60 -6.26 24.92
C ALA A 21 -33.07 -6.17 25.15
N LEU A 22 -32.36 -7.30 25.31
CA LEU A 22 -30.90 -7.32 25.48
C LEU A 22 -30.12 -7.22 24.16
N PHE A 23 -30.75 -7.52 23.00
CA PHE A 23 -30.15 -7.27 21.68
C PHE A 23 -30.39 -5.85 21.14
N SER A 24 -31.17 -5.02 21.84
CA SER A 24 -31.43 -3.62 21.43
C SER A 24 -30.40 -2.61 21.94
N GLN A 25 -29.36 -3.06 22.66
CA GLN A 25 -28.16 -2.24 22.91
C GLN A 25 -27.11 -2.43 21.81
N GLY A 26 -27.55 -2.72 20.59
CA GLY A 26 -26.72 -2.50 19.41
C GLY A 26 -26.28 -1.05 19.42
N ARG A 27 -24.97 -0.83 19.63
CA ARG A 27 -24.29 0.38 19.17
C ARG A 27 -24.89 0.70 17.81
N LEU A 28 -25.41 1.92 17.63
CA LEU A 28 -25.80 2.42 16.31
C LEU A 28 -24.66 2.04 15.37
N ALA A 29 -24.88 1.01 14.54
CA ALA A 29 -23.99 0.71 13.44
C ALA A 29 -24.07 1.96 12.59
N VAL A 30 -23.04 2.81 12.69
CA VAL A 30 -22.80 3.83 11.69
C VAL A 30 -22.84 3.06 10.38
N ALA A 31 -23.85 3.32 9.55
CA ALA A 31 -23.89 2.75 8.22
C ALA A 31 -22.50 2.99 7.61
N PRO A 32 -21.83 1.96 7.05
CA PRO A 32 -20.55 2.18 6.41
C PRO A 32 -20.73 3.38 5.49
N ALA A 33 -19.91 4.40 5.67
CA ALA A 33 -19.98 5.58 4.82
C ALA A 33 -19.89 5.06 3.38
N ILE A 34 -21.00 5.14 2.65
CA ILE A 34 -21.03 4.81 1.23
C ILE A 34 -20.32 5.99 0.56
N CYS A 35 -18.99 6.04 0.66
CA CYS A 35 -18.19 6.90 -0.19
C CYS A 35 -17.93 6.14 -1.49
N ALA A 36 -18.17 6.82 -2.61
CA ALA A 36 -17.74 6.35 -3.91
C ALA A 36 -16.29 6.80 -4.09
N SER A 37 -15.38 5.86 -4.34
CA SER A 37 -14.00 6.19 -4.66
C SER A 37 -13.94 6.99 -5.96
N HIS A 38 -12.97 7.91 -6.03
CA HIS A 38 -12.62 8.63 -7.25
C HIS A 38 -11.57 7.91 -8.10
N ASP A 39 -11.15 6.71 -7.69
CA ASP A 39 -10.19 5.90 -8.43
C ASP A 39 -10.76 5.43 -9.78
N LEU A 40 -9.86 5.29 -10.75
CA LEU A 40 -10.19 4.75 -12.06
C LEU A 40 -10.25 3.22 -11.99
N PRO A 41 -11.14 2.56 -12.76
CA PRO A 41 -11.30 1.11 -12.73
C PRO A 41 -10.07 0.37 -13.27
N ASN A 42 -9.87 -0.87 -12.83
CA ASN A 42 -8.76 -1.73 -13.20
C ASN A 42 -8.78 -2.09 -14.71
N PRO A 43 -7.81 -1.61 -15.51
CA PRO A 43 -7.78 -1.86 -16.95
C PRO A 43 -7.18 -3.22 -17.31
N LEU A 44 -6.65 -3.98 -16.34
CA LEU A 44 -5.84 -5.18 -16.56
C LEU A 44 -6.58 -6.49 -16.25
N ALA A 45 -7.72 -6.45 -15.56
CA ALA A 45 -8.44 -7.65 -15.10
C ALA A 45 -8.75 -8.65 -16.23
N GLU A 46 -9.18 -8.16 -17.39
CA GLU A 46 -9.48 -9.00 -18.56
C GLU A 46 -8.23 -9.43 -19.34
N LEU A 47 -7.12 -8.69 -19.21
CA LEU A 47 -5.87 -8.94 -19.96
C LEU A 47 -4.98 -9.95 -19.25
N PHE A 48 -5.01 -9.97 -17.92
CA PHE A 48 -4.22 -10.88 -17.08
C PHE A 48 -5.14 -11.64 -16.14
N PRO A 49 -6.08 -12.45 -16.66
CA PRO A 49 -7.11 -13.05 -15.82
C PRO A 49 -6.55 -14.07 -14.83
N ASN A 50 -5.35 -14.59 -15.09
CA ASN A 50 -4.65 -15.55 -14.24
C ASN A 50 -3.73 -14.89 -13.18
N ASN A 51 -3.70 -13.56 -13.10
CA ASN A 51 -2.97 -12.82 -12.08
C ASN A 51 -3.94 -12.02 -11.21
N ALA A 52 -3.50 -11.68 -10.01
CA ALA A 52 -4.11 -10.58 -9.27
C ALA A 52 -3.69 -9.27 -9.96
N THR A 53 -4.69 -8.43 -10.27
CA THR A 53 -4.49 -7.12 -10.89
C THR A 53 -5.34 -6.10 -10.18
N GLY A 54 -4.96 -4.84 -10.22
CA GLY A 54 -5.73 -3.76 -9.62
C GLY A 54 -5.10 -2.42 -9.90
N VAL A 55 -5.53 -1.41 -9.14
CA VAL A 55 -5.00 -0.05 -9.21
C VAL A 55 -4.46 0.33 -7.84
N LEU A 56 -3.25 0.89 -7.83
CA LEU A 56 -2.67 1.54 -6.67
C LEU A 56 -2.66 3.04 -6.90
N ASN A 57 -3.61 3.74 -6.29
CA ASN A 57 -3.53 5.18 -6.13
C ASN A 57 -2.77 5.49 -4.86
N ALA A 58 -1.61 6.14 -4.97
CA ALA A 58 -0.69 6.27 -3.86
C ALA A 58 0.02 7.62 -3.81
N THR A 59 0.29 8.05 -2.58
CA THR A 59 1.39 8.96 -2.30
C THR A 59 2.65 8.12 -2.05
N LEU A 60 3.64 8.27 -2.93
CA LEU A 60 4.97 7.68 -2.80
C LEU A 60 5.94 8.76 -2.36
N ALA A 61 6.67 8.58 -1.27
CA ALA A 61 7.56 9.61 -0.75
C ALA A 61 8.90 9.04 -0.29
N ILE A 62 9.98 9.79 -0.49
CA ILE A 62 11.32 9.39 -0.05
C ILE A 62 11.71 10.16 1.19
N ILE A 63 11.99 9.41 2.26
CA ILE A 63 12.56 9.93 3.50
C ILE A 63 14.05 9.58 3.52
N PRO A 64 14.95 10.56 3.38
CA PRO A 64 16.36 10.33 3.59
C PRO A 64 16.61 10.09 5.09
N ILE A 65 17.19 8.94 5.42
CA ILE A 65 17.67 8.66 6.79
C ILE A 65 19.18 8.45 6.77
N PRO A 66 19.88 8.70 7.88
CA PRO A 66 21.30 8.33 8.00
C PRO A 66 21.52 6.85 7.67
N LEU A 67 22.54 6.55 6.87
CA LEU A 67 22.85 5.18 6.42
C LEU A 67 23.16 4.25 7.60
N ASP A 68 23.78 4.77 8.65
CA ASP A 68 24.03 4.05 9.91
C ASP A 68 22.71 3.69 10.63
N MET A 69 21.68 4.54 10.52
CA MET A 69 20.34 4.26 11.01
C MET A 69 19.70 3.16 10.16
N ALA A 70 19.77 3.25 8.84
CA ALA A 70 19.27 2.19 7.95
C ALA A 70 19.87 0.83 8.33
N ARG A 71 21.19 0.79 8.58
CA ARG A 71 21.90 -0.43 9.02
C ARG A 71 21.49 -0.98 10.38
N ARG A 72 20.94 -0.15 11.27
CA ARG A 72 20.37 -0.61 12.54
C ARG A 72 18.94 -1.15 12.40
N LEU A 73 18.21 -0.71 11.38
CA LEU A 73 16.81 -1.07 11.16
C LEU A 73 16.68 -2.31 10.26
N ILE A 74 17.45 -2.35 9.18
CA ILE A 74 17.48 -3.46 8.22
C ILE A 74 18.21 -4.65 8.85
N PRO A 75 17.68 -5.89 8.73
CA PRO A 75 18.36 -7.08 9.22
C PRO A 75 19.79 -7.19 8.66
N PRO A 76 20.79 -7.50 9.50
CA PRO A 76 22.20 -7.34 9.16
C PRO A 76 22.69 -8.25 8.03
N GLN A 77 21.97 -9.34 7.74
CA GLN A 77 22.28 -10.25 6.65
C GLN A 77 21.99 -9.65 5.26
N TYR A 78 21.17 -8.60 5.16
CA TYR A 78 20.85 -7.98 3.87
C TYR A 78 21.84 -6.85 3.56
N GLY A 79 22.53 -6.98 2.43
CA GLY A 79 23.38 -5.90 1.92
C GLY A 79 22.52 -4.69 1.55
N ILE A 80 23.16 -3.51 1.46
CA ILE A 80 22.53 -2.31 0.87
C ILE A 80 23.35 -2.02 -0.37
N LEU A 81 22.68 -2.00 -1.52
CA LEU A 81 23.27 -1.74 -2.82
C LEU A 81 23.38 -0.23 -3.04
N GLU A 82 24.30 0.42 -2.32
CA GLU A 82 24.49 1.87 -2.39
C GLU A 82 24.81 2.35 -3.81
N ARG A 83 25.57 1.57 -4.56
CA ARG A 83 25.84 1.86 -5.98
C ARG A 83 24.57 1.94 -6.82
N ALA A 84 23.55 1.11 -6.52
CA ALA A 84 22.32 1.06 -7.30
C ALA A 84 21.49 2.34 -7.14
N TYR A 85 21.23 2.78 -5.89
CA TYR A 85 20.45 4.00 -5.70
C TYR A 85 21.24 5.26 -6.07
N ARG A 86 22.56 5.29 -5.89
CA ARG A 86 23.39 6.43 -6.33
C ARG A 86 23.46 6.56 -7.85
N ALA A 87 23.34 5.46 -8.60
CA ALA A 87 23.24 5.53 -10.06
C ALA A 87 21.95 6.24 -10.51
N LEU A 88 20.87 6.11 -9.74
CA LEU A 88 19.58 6.78 -9.99
C LEU A 88 19.54 8.21 -9.39
N LEU A 89 20.27 8.43 -8.30
CA LEU A 89 20.32 9.69 -7.56
C LEU A 89 21.78 10.11 -7.31
N PRO A 90 22.47 10.62 -8.34
CA PRO A 90 23.88 10.99 -8.22
C PRO A 90 24.12 12.07 -7.16
N ASP A 91 23.16 12.97 -6.97
CA ASP A 91 23.21 14.06 -6.00
C ASP A 91 22.54 13.70 -4.65
N PHE A 92 22.21 12.43 -4.41
CA PHE A 92 21.64 12.02 -3.12
C PHE A 92 22.63 12.28 -1.99
N PRO A 93 22.20 12.87 -0.86
CA PRO A 93 23.11 13.28 0.20
C PRO A 93 24.04 12.14 0.63
N GLU A 94 25.31 12.49 0.86
CA GLU A 94 26.29 11.53 1.36
C GLU A 94 25.84 10.93 2.70
N ALA A 95 26.20 9.65 2.91
CA ALA A 95 25.85 8.90 4.11
C ALA A 95 24.34 8.84 4.44
N MET A 96 23.46 9.04 3.46
CA MET A 96 22.01 8.84 3.60
C MET A 96 21.52 7.62 2.82
N TYR A 97 20.36 7.12 3.20
CA TYR A 97 19.63 6.01 2.57
C TYR A 97 18.19 6.42 2.25
N PRO A 98 17.65 6.11 1.06
CA PRO A 98 16.30 6.48 0.67
C PRO A 98 15.27 5.46 1.16
N VAL A 99 14.56 5.77 2.25
CA VAL A 99 13.38 4.99 2.69
C VAL A 99 12.18 5.40 1.84
N LEU A 100 11.45 4.43 1.30
CA LEU A 100 10.19 4.68 0.63
C LEU A 100 9.04 4.63 1.65
N VAL A 101 8.15 5.61 1.56
CA VAL A 101 6.80 5.55 2.11
C VAL A 101 5.84 5.28 0.96
N GLN A 102 5.00 4.26 1.12
CA GLN A 102 3.87 4.01 0.22
C GLN A 102 2.58 4.09 1.03
N ALA A 103 1.86 5.21 0.90
CA ALA A 103 0.51 5.38 1.41
C ALA A 103 -0.46 5.23 0.25
N ALA A 104 -1.17 4.10 0.19
CA ALA A 104 -1.92 3.69 -0.98
C ALA A 104 -3.37 3.31 -0.64
N HIS A 105 -4.24 3.58 -1.61
CA HIS A 105 -5.55 2.97 -1.75
C HIS A 105 -5.45 1.93 -2.88
N ASP A 106 -5.70 0.68 -2.52
CA ASP A 106 -5.73 -0.48 -3.40
C ASP A 106 -7.19 -0.63 -3.88
N HIS A 107 -7.41 -0.41 -5.17
CA HIS A 107 -8.73 -0.32 -5.78
C HIS A 107 -8.94 -1.35 -6.89
N ASP A 108 -10.17 -1.88 -6.95
CA ASP A 108 -10.64 -2.79 -8.01
C ASP A 108 -9.68 -3.98 -8.24
N VAL A 109 -9.26 -4.58 -7.12
CA VAL A 109 -8.32 -5.70 -7.11
C VAL A 109 -9.07 -6.98 -7.46
N GLN A 110 -8.65 -7.64 -8.54
CA GLN A 110 -9.34 -8.78 -9.11
C GLN A 110 -8.38 -9.91 -9.47
N PHE A 111 -8.85 -11.13 -9.21
CA PHE A 111 -8.31 -12.35 -9.77
C PHE A 111 -9.36 -12.96 -10.71
N ARG A 112 -9.41 -12.42 -11.93
CA ARG A 112 -10.57 -12.53 -12.81
C ARG A 112 -10.94 -13.96 -13.21
N ALA A 113 -9.95 -14.81 -13.51
CA ALA A 113 -10.18 -16.21 -13.90
C ALA A 113 -10.89 -17.04 -12.82
N TYR A 114 -10.78 -16.63 -11.55
CA TYR A 114 -11.38 -17.32 -10.42
C TYR A 114 -12.64 -16.62 -9.90
N GLY A 115 -13.07 -15.52 -10.54
CA GLY A 115 -14.23 -14.74 -10.11
C GLY A 115 -14.05 -14.10 -8.74
N ILE A 116 -12.81 -13.83 -8.33
CA ILE A 116 -12.50 -13.20 -7.05
C ILE A 116 -12.29 -11.70 -7.27
N THR A 117 -12.99 -10.90 -6.47
CA THR A 117 -12.74 -9.47 -6.30
C THR A 117 -12.43 -9.24 -4.83
N ILE A 118 -11.39 -8.46 -4.56
CA ILE A 118 -11.03 -8.02 -3.21
C ILE A 118 -11.61 -6.62 -3.05
N ASP A 119 -12.35 -6.39 -1.97
CA ASP A 119 -12.90 -5.07 -1.65
C ASP A 119 -11.77 -4.04 -1.57
N ASP A 120 -12.08 -2.78 -1.87
CA ASP A 120 -11.09 -1.71 -1.76
C ASP A 120 -10.53 -1.60 -0.32
N PHE A 121 -9.25 -1.25 -0.21
CA PHE A 121 -8.61 -1.06 1.08
C PHE A 121 -7.46 -0.06 0.99
N SER A 122 -7.07 0.47 2.16
CA SER A 122 -5.92 1.34 2.29
C SER A 122 -4.80 0.62 3.04
N ARG A 123 -3.56 0.97 2.68
CA ARG A 123 -2.38 0.50 3.39
C ARG A 123 -1.29 1.57 3.42
N VAL A 124 -0.48 1.52 4.47
CA VAL A 124 0.70 2.38 4.60
C VAL A 124 1.81 1.71 5.39
N GLY A 125 3.05 1.94 4.96
CA GLY A 125 4.23 1.41 5.62
C GLY A 125 5.51 2.07 5.16
N PHE A 126 6.60 1.76 5.87
CA PHE A 126 7.96 2.05 5.46
C PHE A 126 8.53 0.87 4.70
N GLU A 127 9.21 1.17 3.60
CA GLU A 127 9.86 0.18 2.76
C GLU A 127 11.32 0.56 2.52
N PHE A 128 12.18 -0.46 2.51
CA PHE A 128 13.63 -0.33 2.44
C PHE A 128 14.11 -0.96 1.13
N PRO A 129 14.26 -0.16 0.05
CA PRO A 129 14.68 -0.65 -1.26
C PRO A 129 16.20 -0.85 -1.41
N PHE A 130 16.62 -1.38 -2.55
CA PHE A 130 18.03 -1.59 -2.89
C PHE A 130 18.75 -2.52 -1.92
N LEU A 131 18.07 -3.56 -1.45
CA LEU A 131 18.66 -4.57 -0.59
C LEU A 131 19.19 -5.75 -1.39
N ASP A 132 20.38 -6.20 -1.01
CA ASP A 132 20.98 -7.42 -1.53
C ASP A 132 20.52 -8.60 -0.68
N LEU A 133 19.37 -9.15 -1.04
CA LEU A 133 18.78 -10.30 -0.36
C LEU A 133 19.57 -11.58 -0.63
N LEU A 134 20.11 -11.71 -1.84
CA LEU A 134 20.76 -12.94 -2.33
C LEU A 134 22.27 -12.96 -2.04
N GLY A 135 22.86 -11.82 -1.67
CA GLY A 135 24.30 -11.68 -1.47
C GLY A 135 25.08 -11.67 -2.79
N ASP A 136 24.43 -11.37 -3.92
CA ASP A 136 25.04 -11.39 -5.24
C ASP A 136 25.62 -10.04 -5.66
N GLY A 137 25.34 -8.98 -4.90
CA GLY A 137 25.86 -7.63 -5.11
C GLY A 137 25.17 -6.82 -6.21
N TYR A 138 24.08 -7.30 -6.81
CA TYR A 138 23.39 -6.56 -7.88
C TYR A 138 21.86 -6.74 -7.94
N SER A 139 21.30 -7.86 -7.48
CA SER A 139 19.85 -8.07 -7.46
C SER A 139 19.21 -7.22 -6.35
N SER A 140 18.37 -6.26 -6.74
CA SER A 140 17.76 -5.28 -5.84
C SER A 140 16.38 -5.73 -5.37
N PHE A 141 16.24 -5.86 -4.06
CA PHE A 141 14.98 -6.18 -3.38
C PHE A 141 14.52 -5.04 -2.49
N ARG A 142 13.23 -5.06 -2.16
CA ARG A 142 12.59 -4.11 -1.26
C ARG A 142 12.05 -4.82 -0.03
N TRP A 143 12.55 -4.45 1.15
CA TRP A 143 12.04 -5.00 2.41
C TRP A 143 10.87 -4.15 2.92
N ALA A 144 9.70 -4.78 3.10
CA ALA A 144 8.48 -4.17 3.61
C ALA A 144 8.11 -4.86 4.95
N PRO A 145 8.72 -4.45 6.08
CA PRO A 145 8.59 -5.20 7.32
C PRO A 145 7.24 -5.14 7.99
N ALA A 146 6.54 -4.01 7.86
CA ALA A 146 5.32 -3.75 8.58
C ALA A 146 4.41 -2.81 7.80
N GLN A 147 3.10 -3.02 7.95
CA GLN A 147 2.07 -2.23 7.30
C GLN A 147 0.89 -2.03 8.24
N LEU A 148 0.33 -0.82 8.25
CA LEU A 148 -1.07 -0.62 8.60
C LEU A 148 -1.90 -1.03 7.37
N ILE A 149 -3.02 -1.73 7.56
CA ILE A 149 -3.94 -2.15 6.48
C ILE A 149 -5.38 -2.01 6.98
N SER A 150 -6.34 -1.64 6.11
CA SER A 150 -7.75 -1.46 6.50
C SER A 150 -8.28 -2.68 7.24
N ALA A 151 -8.75 -2.47 8.48
CA ALA A 151 -9.25 -3.53 9.35
C ALA A 151 -10.48 -4.26 8.78
N THR A 152 -11.19 -3.63 7.84
CA THR A 152 -12.36 -4.17 7.16
C THR A 152 -12.02 -5.15 6.04
N ASN A 153 -10.74 -5.32 5.69
CA ASN A 153 -10.33 -6.19 4.59
C ASN A 153 -9.51 -7.40 5.08
N PRO A 154 -10.17 -8.51 5.49
CA PRO A 154 -9.48 -9.69 6.01
C PRO A 154 -8.57 -10.37 4.98
N ILE A 155 -8.90 -10.28 3.68
CA ILE A 155 -8.09 -10.88 2.61
C ILE A 155 -6.76 -10.14 2.49
N ALA A 156 -6.77 -8.80 2.47
CA ALA A 156 -5.56 -7.99 2.41
C ALA A 156 -4.69 -8.15 3.68
N LEU A 157 -5.34 -8.20 4.86
CA LEU A 157 -4.65 -8.44 6.13
C LEU A 157 -3.89 -9.77 6.11
N GLU A 158 -4.55 -10.85 5.71
CA GLU A 158 -3.92 -12.17 5.71
C GLU A 158 -2.95 -12.37 4.54
N GLY A 159 -3.25 -11.80 3.38
CA GLY A 159 -2.36 -11.80 2.22
C GLY A 159 -1.00 -11.20 2.57
N SER A 160 -0.98 -10.04 3.24
CA SER A 160 0.29 -9.41 3.66
C SER A 160 1.00 -10.20 4.76
N ARG A 161 0.27 -10.77 5.74
CA ARG A 161 0.87 -11.64 6.78
C ARG A 161 1.52 -12.89 6.20
N ALA A 162 0.99 -13.44 5.11
CA ALA A 162 1.52 -14.63 4.47
C ALA A 162 2.95 -14.43 3.92
N TYR A 163 3.36 -13.18 3.64
CA TYR A 163 4.74 -12.82 3.27
C TYR A 163 5.66 -12.57 4.48
N GLY A 164 5.12 -12.66 5.70
CA GLY A 164 5.82 -12.38 6.95
C GLY A 164 5.80 -10.91 7.38
N THR A 165 4.99 -10.07 6.73
CA THR A 165 4.81 -8.67 7.11
C THR A 165 4.12 -8.59 8.47
N VAL A 166 4.60 -7.71 9.36
CA VAL A 166 3.88 -7.35 10.58
C VAL A 166 2.71 -6.45 10.20
N VAL A 167 1.50 -6.96 10.31
CA VAL A 167 0.28 -6.25 9.90
C VAL A 167 -0.52 -5.81 11.11
N SER A 168 -0.75 -4.50 11.19
CA SER A 168 -1.63 -3.89 12.19
C SER A 168 -2.93 -3.44 11.53
N PRO A 169 -4.08 -4.04 11.86
CA PRO A 169 -5.38 -3.59 11.39
C PRO A 169 -5.62 -2.12 11.77
N ALA A 170 -6.08 -1.31 10.81
CA ALA A 170 -6.18 0.13 10.96
C ALA A 170 -7.47 0.71 10.36
N GLU A 171 -7.84 1.89 10.83
CA GLU A 171 -8.82 2.78 10.21
C GLU A 171 -8.10 3.92 9.46
N TYR A 172 -8.76 4.48 8.43
CA TYR A 172 -8.16 5.44 7.52
C TYR A 172 -8.99 6.71 7.33
N GLU A 173 -8.30 7.81 7.07
CA GLU A 173 -8.88 9.09 6.68
C GLU A 173 -8.09 9.68 5.48
N PRO A 174 -8.71 9.86 4.30
CA PRO A 174 -10.08 9.46 3.94
C PRO A 174 -10.26 7.92 3.88
N VAL A 175 -11.51 7.47 3.87
CA VAL A 175 -11.86 6.04 3.93
C VAL A 175 -11.78 5.36 2.55
N CYS A 176 -12.18 6.06 1.48
CA CYS A 176 -12.39 5.47 0.14
C CYS A 176 -11.43 5.99 -0.94
N ASP A 177 -10.44 6.80 -0.57
CA ASP A 177 -9.56 7.46 -1.53
C ASP A 177 -8.11 7.46 -1.01
N ALA A 178 -7.15 7.60 -1.92
CA ALA A 178 -5.73 7.63 -1.57
C ALA A 178 -5.31 8.87 -0.76
N TYR A 179 -6.10 9.94 -0.82
CA TYR A 179 -5.92 11.17 -0.05
C TYR A 179 -7.13 12.11 -0.25
N SER A 180 -7.33 13.05 0.67
CA SER A 180 -8.31 14.12 0.54
C SER A 180 -7.64 15.49 0.55
N VAL A 181 -8.31 16.51 0.00
CA VAL A 181 -7.77 17.86 -0.14
C VAL A 181 -8.16 18.71 1.06
N LEU A 182 -7.16 19.28 1.74
CA LEU A 182 -7.30 20.28 2.78
C LEU A 182 -7.68 21.65 2.18
N ALA A 183 -8.25 22.53 3.00
CA ALA A 183 -8.59 23.91 2.59
C ALA A 183 -7.38 24.71 2.06
N SER A 184 -6.16 24.32 2.43
CA SER A 184 -4.91 24.90 1.92
C SER A 184 -4.55 24.48 0.49
N GLY A 185 -5.26 23.50 -0.08
CA GLY A 185 -4.90 22.83 -1.34
C GLY A 185 -3.86 21.72 -1.19
N ALA A 186 -3.30 21.51 0.02
CA ALA A 186 -2.54 20.32 0.33
C ALA A 186 -3.46 19.10 0.42
N THR A 187 -2.89 17.92 0.26
CA THR A 187 -3.56 16.62 0.41
C THR A 187 -3.14 15.96 1.72
N TYR A 188 -4.01 15.13 2.29
CA TYR A 188 -3.69 14.34 3.47
C TYR A 188 -4.18 12.90 3.37
N PHE A 189 -3.48 12.01 4.06
CA PHE A 189 -3.83 10.62 4.27
C PHE A 189 -3.39 10.20 5.69
N LYS A 190 -4.26 9.53 6.44
CA LYS A 190 -3.97 9.05 7.79
C LYS A 190 -4.41 7.62 7.96
N GLY A 191 -3.62 6.84 8.68
CA GLY A 191 -3.96 5.50 9.15
C GLY A 191 -3.67 5.38 10.65
N SER A 192 -4.58 4.81 11.41
CA SER A 192 -4.42 4.56 12.86
C SER A 192 -4.76 3.12 13.18
N SER A 193 -3.89 2.42 13.91
CA SER A 193 -4.16 1.05 14.32
C SER A 193 -5.36 0.99 15.28
N LEU A 194 -6.17 -0.04 15.15
CA LEU A 194 -7.26 -0.35 16.08
C LEU A 194 -6.79 -1.12 17.33
N GLU A 195 -5.56 -1.64 17.29
CA GLU A 195 -5.05 -2.60 18.29
C GLU A 195 -3.85 -2.04 19.08
N SER A 196 -3.22 -0.97 18.59
CA SER A 196 -2.00 -0.41 19.16
C SER A 196 -2.00 1.12 19.09
N SER A 197 -0.91 1.75 19.55
CA SER A 197 -0.68 3.19 19.41
C SER A 197 -0.03 3.58 18.07
N GLU A 198 0.02 2.63 17.13
CA GLU A 198 0.63 2.85 15.83
C GLU A 198 -0.23 3.73 14.94
N PHE A 199 0.41 4.66 14.25
CA PHE A 199 -0.25 5.55 13.31
C PHE A 199 0.70 6.01 12.21
N PHE A 200 0.12 6.50 11.13
CA PHE A 200 0.82 7.11 10.01
C PHE A 200 0.00 8.30 9.50
N GLU A 201 0.66 9.44 9.28
CA GLU A 201 0.06 10.64 8.72
C GLU A 201 0.97 11.17 7.61
N VAL A 202 0.37 11.44 6.46
CA VAL A 202 1.04 11.99 5.28
C VAL A 202 0.29 13.26 4.89
N GLU A 203 1.00 14.38 4.81
CA GLU A 203 0.44 15.65 4.36
C GLU A 203 1.38 16.24 3.31
N MET A 204 0.85 16.51 2.12
CA MET A 204 1.63 16.79 0.93
C MET A 204 0.99 17.91 0.12
N ALA A 205 1.78 18.90 -0.27
CA ALA A 205 1.39 19.96 -1.19
C ALA A 205 2.01 19.73 -2.57
N PRO A 206 1.30 20.03 -3.67
CA PRO A 206 1.88 20.03 -5.01
C PRO A 206 3.14 20.92 -5.07
N VAL A 207 4.19 20.42 -5.71
CA VAL A 207 5.38 21.22 -5.98
C VAL A 207 5.05 22.14 -7.15
N HIS A 208 5.34 23.44 -7.00
CA HIS A 208 5.05 24.45 -8.02
C HIS A 208 5.67 24.16 -9.39
N HIS A 209 6.84 23.51 -9.41
CA HIS A 209 7.51 23.08 -10.62
C HIS A 209 8.13 21.69 -10.42
N PRO A 210 7.85 20.68 -11.27
CA PRO A 210 8.33 19.31 -11.08
C PRO A 210 9.85 19.19 -10.90
N ALA A 211 10.63 20.07 -11.53
CA ALA A 211 12.09 20.11 -11.38
C ALA A 211 12.60 20.46 -9.97
N PHE A 212 11.73 20.93 -9.07
CA PHE A 212 12.09 21.14 -7.66
C PHE A 212 11.94 19.86 -6.81
N ASN A 213 11.35 18.80 -7.37
CA ASN A 213 11.40 17.50 -6.73
C ASN A 213 12.79 16.87 -7.01
N PRO A 214 13.59 16.58 -5.96
CA PRO A 214 14.91 15.97 -6.13
C PRO A 214 14.85 14.51 -6.60
N TYR A 215 13.66 13.89 -6.58
CA TYR A 215 13.46 12.50 -6.90
C TYR A 215 12.73 12.35 -8.24
N PRO A 216 13.42 11.87 -9.30
CA PRO A 216 12.78 11.67 -10.60
C PRO A 216 11.78 10.51 -10.54
N LEU A 217 10.78 10.53 -11.44
CA LEU A 217 9.79 9.44 -11.55
C LEU A 217 10.45 8.07 -11.74
N GLU A 218 11.57 8.01 -12.47
CA GLU A 218 12.34 6.78 -12.69
C GLU A 218 12.84 6.13 -11.39
N LEU A 219 13.11 6.91 -10.33
CA LEU A 219 13.42 6.35 -9.01
C LEU A 219 12.22 5.57 -8.47
N PHE A 220 11.03 6.17 -8.48
CA PHE A 220 9.81 5.53 -7.96
C PHE A 220 9.42 4.31 -8.80
N LYS A 221 9.58 4.39 -10.13
CA LYS A 221 9.40 3.23 -11.03
C LYS A 221 10.34 2.09 -10.68
N ASN A 222 11.63 2.39 -10.48
CA ASN A 222 12.62 1.38 -10.12
C ASN A 222 12.28 0.74 -8.76
N ILE A 223 12.14 1.56 -7.72
CA ILE A 223 11.89 1.08 -6.35
C ILE A 223 10.62 0.25 -6.27
N THR A 224 9.50 0.76 -6.80
CA THR A 224 8.19 0.14 -6.57
C THR A 224 7.94 -1.13 -7.36
N ASN A 225 8.83 -1.43 -8.31
CA ASN A 225 8.86 -2.68 -9.05
C ASN A 225 9.89 -3.68 -8.49
N GLN A 226 10.72 -3.32 -7.52
CA GLN A 226 11.62 -4.28 -6.86
C GLN A 226 10.80 -5.40 -6.17
N PRO A 227 11.24 -6.67 -6.26
CA PRO A 227 10.62 -7.77 -5.54
C PRO A 227 10.58 -7.43 -4.06
N THR A 228 9.39 -7.56 -3.50
CA THR A 228 9.10 -7.16 -2.13
C THR A 228 9.12 -8.37 -1.22
N PHE A 229 9.70 -8.23 -0.04
CA PHE A 229 9.78 -9.31 0.94
C PHE A 229 9.68 -8.78 2.37
N ALA A 230 9.28 -9.63 3.31
CA ALA A 230 9.38 -9.35 4.75
C ALA A 230 10.24 -10.40 5.48
N ASN A 231 10.04 -11.69 5.18
CA ASN A 231 10.74 -12.82 5.82
C ASN A 231 11.90 -13.45 5.02
N ALA A 232 12.17 -12.94 3.81
CA ALA A 232 13.22 -13.41 2.89
C ALA A 232 13.04 -14.82 2.28
N THR A 233 11.91 -15.49 2.50
CA THR A 233 11.61 -16.77 1.87
C THR A 233 10.70 -16.59 0.67
N THR A 234 9.67 -15.77 0.83
CA THR A 234 8.63 -15.56 -0.16
C THR A 234 8.67 -14.10 -0.60
N CYS A 235 8.73 -13.90 -1.91
CA CYS A 235 8.75 -12.59 -2.53
C CYS A 235 7.45 -12.35 -3.28
N ASP A 236 6.95 -11.13 -3.17
CA ASP A 236 5.94 -10.59 -4.06
C ASP A 236 6.64 -9.86 -5.22
N ASN A 237 6.23 -10.14 -6.45
CA ASN A 237 6.64 -9.42 -7.64
C ASN A 237 5.44 -8.69 -8.25
N MET A 238 5.08 -7.59 -7.61
CA MET A 238 4.08 -6.64 -8.10
C MET A 238 4.68 -5.67 -9.11
N ILE A 239 4.27 -5.82 -10.36
CA ILE A 239 4.69 -4.97 -11.48
C ILE A 239 3.70 -3.81 -11.63
N ARG A 240 4.16 -2.58 -11.39
CA ARG A 240 3.40 -1.33 -11.54
C ARG A 240 3.72 -0.67 -12.88
N LEU A 241 2.68 -0.32 -13.63
CA LEU A 241 2.81 0.29 -14.95
C LEU A 241 2.69 1.82 -14.86
N PHE A 242 3.71 2.53 -15.35
CA PHE A 242 3.80 4.00 -15.29
C PHE A 242 3.64 4.69 -16.66
N ASN A 243 3.28 3.93 -17.70
CA ASN A 243 3.04 4.45 -19.05
C ASN A 243 1.69 3.97 -19.57
N THR A 244 0.63 4.39 -18.89
CA THR A 244 -0.77 4.03 -19.18
C THR A 244 -1.64 5.29 -19.21
N SER A 245 -2.92 5.15 -19.59
CA SER A 245 -3.88 6.26 -19.49
C SER A 245 -4.07 6.78 -18.05
N MET A 246 -3.74 5.97 -17.03
CA MET A 246 -3.81 6.35 -15.61
C MET A 246 -2.61 7.16 -15.13
N THR A 247 -1.56 7.27 -15.95
CA THR A 247 -0.29 7.93 -15.61
C THR A 247 0.11 8.97 -16.64
N THR A 248 -0.80 9.36 -17.53
CA THR A 248 -0.56 10.32 -18.62
C THR A 248 -1.67 11.36 -18.69
N GLY A 249 -1.43 12.48 -19.37
CA GLY A 249 -2.41 13.54 -19.55
C GLY A 249 -2.92 14.12 -18.21
N GLY A 250 -4.23 14.16 -18.03
CA GLY A 250 -4.86 14.66 -16.80
C GLY A 250 -4.62 13.79 -15.54
N HIS A 251 -4.07 12.59 -15.71
CA HIS A 251 -3.69 11.67 -14.64
C HIS A 251 -2.17 11.54 -14.51
N ALA A 252 -1.41 12.47 -15.09
CA ALA A 252 0.04 12.47 -14.97
C ALA A 252 0.46 12.54 -13.49
N PRO A 253 1.56 11.84 -13.10
CA PRO A 253 2.07 11.88 -11.74
C PRO A 253 2.31 13.31 -11.25
N VAL A 254 1.83 13.62 -10.04
CA VAL A 254 1.95 14.95 -9.43
C VAL A 254 3.12 14.94 -8.46
N ALA A 255 4.14 15.75 -8.73
CA ALA A 255 5.24 15.95 -7.78
C ALA A 255 4.72 16.67 -6.53
N VAL A 256 5.04 16.13 -5.36
CA VAL A 256 4.57 16.66 -4.07
C VAL A 256 5.72 16.83 -3.06
N HIS A 257 5.51 17.69 -2.09
CA HIS A 257 6.40 17.90 -0.96
C HIS A 257 5.60 18.18 0.32
N GLY A 258 6.15 17.83 1.47
CA GLY A 258 5.46 18.06 2.74
C GLY A 258 6.09 17.33 3.90
N ARG A 259 5.24 16.64 4.67
CA ARG A 259 5.63 15.97 5.90
C ARG A 259 5.03 14.58 6.02
N VAL A 260 5.76 13.73 6.73
CA VAL A 260 5.32 12.42 7.18
C VAL A 260 5.48 12.36 8.68
N ARG A 261 4.46 11.89 9.40
CA ARG A 261 4.52 11.64 10.83
C ARG A 261 4.07 10.21 11.09
N ALA A 262 4.84 9.44 11.85
CA ALA A 262 4.48 8.05 12.11
C ALA A 262 4.98 7.56 13.47
N ASN A 263 4.30 6.55 13.98
CA ASN A 263 4.73 5.73 15.10
C ASN A 263 4.52 4.25 14.73
N THR A 264 5.26 3.75 13.75
CA THR A 264 5.11 2.36 13.24
C THR A 264 6.47 1.69 13.13
N PHE A 265 6.50 0.36 13.19
CA PHE A 265 7.72 -0.41 12.95
C PHE A 265 8.33 -0.07 11.56
N PRO A 266 9.67 0.02 11.41
CA PRO A 266 10.71 -0.22 12.42
C PRO A 266 11.09 1.00 13.27
N PHE A 267 10.41 2.13 13.10
CA PHE A 267 10.68 3.37 13.87
C PHE A 267 9.87 3.50 15.17
N GLY A 268 8.86 2.64 15.38
CA GLY A 268 7.73 2.74 16.32
C GLY A 268 8.03 2.63 17.82
N LYS A 269 9.15 3.17 18.30
CA LYS A 269 9.41 3.35 19.74
C LYS A 269 8.95 4.72 20.25
N ALA A 270 8.77 5.67 19.35
CA ALA A 270 8.25 7.01 19.60
C ALA A 270 7.76 7.58 18.27
N ALA A 271 6.77 8.48 18.34
CA ALA A 271 6.35 9.26 17.19
C ALA A 271 7.53 10.04 16.60
N ARG A 272 7.69 9.95 15.29
CA ARG A 272 8.67 10.70 14.52
C ARG A 272 7.96 11.54 13.48
N GLU A 273 8.54 12.69 13.17
CA GLU A 273 8.10 13.56 12.10
C GLU A 273 9.29 13.85 11.19
N TRP A 274 9.06 13.73 9.89
CA TRP A 274 9.97 14.10 8.83
C TRP A 274 9.32 15.23 8.04
N THR A 275 10.03 16.34 7.90
CA THR A 275 9.60 17.52 7.13
C THR A 275 10.52 17.71 5.92
N GLY A 276 10.06 18.44 4.91
CA GLY A 276 10.81 18.57 3.66
C GLY A 276 10.90 17.24 2.90
N VAL A 277 9.91 16.37 3.09
CA VAL A 277 9.79 15.10 2.38
C VAL A 277 9.27 15.38 0.98
N TYR A 278 9.89 14.78 -0.04
CA TYR A 278 9.45 14.89 -1.43
C TYR A 278 8.96 13.54 -1.96
N GLY A 279 8.03 13.60 -2.89
CA GLY A 279 7.32 12.44 -3.38
C GLY A 279 6.57 12.66 -4.68
N VAL A 280 5.76 11.68 -5.04
CA VAL A 280 4.87 11.71 -6.17
C VAL A 280 3.52 11.10 -5.80
N GLN A 281 2.43 11.75 -6.21
CA GLN A 281 1.09 11.19 -6.20
C GLN A 281 0.79 10.60 -7.57
N VAL A 282 0.42 9.32 -7.61
CA VAL A 282 0.24 8.60 -8.86
C VAL A 282 -0.68 7.39 -8.67
N ALA A 283 -1.58 7.20 -9.64
CA ALA A 283 -2.36 5.98 -9.80
C ALA A 283 -1.73 5.08 -10.86
N THR A 284 -1.37 3.85 -10.48
CA THR A 284 -0.76 2.88 -11.39
C THR A 284 -1.56 1.58 -11.38
N PRO A 285 -1.93 1.02 -12.54
CA PRO A 285 -2.38 -0.34 -12.58
C PRO A 285 -1.21 -1.29 -12.31
N PHE A 286 -1.49 -2.44 -11.70
CA PHE A 286 -0.48 -3.43 -11.36
C PHE A 286 -0.86 -4.84 -11.78
N ILE A 287 0.18 -5.67 -11.96
CA ILE A 287 0.10 -7.12 -12.15
C ILE A 287 0.91 -7.75 -11.02
N GLU A 288 0.28 -8.57 -10.21
CA GLU A 288 0.92 -9.21 -9.07
C GLU A 288 1.25 -10.67 -9.40
N ASN A 289 2.52 -11.03 -9.23
CA ASN A 289 3.00 -12.41 -9.27
C ASN A 289 3.31 -12.83 -7.84
N ASN A 290 2.32 -13.48 -7.23
CA ASN A 290 2.29 -13.80 -5.82
C ASN A 290 3.10 -15.07 -5.48
N TYR A 291 3.55 -15.13 -4.22
CA TYR A 291 4.14 -16.31 -3.58
C TYR A 291 5.36 -16.89 -4.33
N LEU A 292 6.21 -16.04 -4.90
CA LEU A 292 7.42 -16.48 -5.59
C LEU A 292 8.53 -16.81 -4.58
N ASP A 293 9.36 -17.79 -4.93
CA ASP A 293 10.63 -18.00 -4.22
C ASP A 293 11.57 -16.83 -4.53
N CYS A 294 12.02 -16.11 -3.51
CA CYS A 294 12.92 -14.97 -3.65
C CYS A 294 14.20 -15.30 -4.45
N GLN A 295 14.69 -16.54 -4.40
CA GLN A 295 15.86 -16.98 -5.17
C GLN A 295 15.62 -16.88 -6.68
N THR A 296 14.38 -17.10 -7.14
CA THR A 296 14.03 -17.02 -8.57
C THR A 296 14.03 -15.59 -9.11
N MET A 297 14.14 -14.58 -8.24
CA MET A 297 14.17 -13.17 -8.60
C MET A 297 15.60 -12.63 -8.81
N GLN A 298 16.61 -13.51 -8.88
CA GLN A 298 17.96 -13.13 -9.24
C GLN A 298 17.99 -12.41 -10.61
N GLY A 299 18.80 -11.36 -10.73
CA GLY A 299 18.86 -10.55 -11.95
C GLY A 299 17.96 -9.34 -11.93
N TYR A 300 17.05 -9.23 -10.95
CA TYR A 300 16.14 -8.11 -10.86
C TYR A 300 16.87 -6.84 -10.37
N ALA A 301 17.00 -5.82 -11.21
CA ALA A 301 17.70 -4.57 -10.87
C ALA A 301 16.74 -3.36 -10.68
N GLY A 302 15.43 -3.60 -10.60
CA GLY A 302 14.45 -2.56 -10.92
C GLY A 302 14.41 -2.33 -12.44
N THR A 303 13.34 -1.74 -12.93
CA THR A 303 12.93 -1.83 -14.35
C THR A 303 14.00 -1.46 -15.40
N GLY A 304 13.90 -2.14 -16.55
CA GLY A 304 14.81 -2.00 -17.71
C GLY A 304 14.39 -2.84 -18.93
N GLY A 305 13.13 -3.26 -19.05
CA GLY A 305 12.62 -4.07 -20.17
C GLY A 305 11.15 -3.80 -20.49
N PRO A 306 10.53 -4.48 -21.47
CA PRO A 306 9.13 -4.23 -21.89
C PRO A 306 8.05 -4.55 -20.83
N GLY A 307 8.41 -4.90 -19.60
CA GLY A 307 7.49 -5.33 -18.53
C GLY A 307 6.81 -4.19 -17.75
N ASP A 308 7.32 -2.97 -17.83
CA ASP A 308 6.85 -1.80 -17.07
C ASP A 308 6.11 -0.76 -17.93
N SER A 309 5.80 -1.17 -19.16
CA SER A 309 4.92 -0.48 -20.11
C SER A 309 4.02 -1.50 -20.80
N TYR A 310 2.71 -1.37 -20.65
CA TYR A 310 1.74 -2.09 -21.49
C TYR A 310 1.11 -1.10 -22.47
N THR A 311 1.60 -1.08 -23.71
CA THR A 311 0.84 -0.49 -24.82
C THR A 311 0.01 -1.61 -25.43
N SER A 312 -1.32 -1.53 -25.28
CA SER A 312 -2.25 -2.32 -26.08
C SER A 312 -2.06 -1.93 -27.55
N THR A 313 -1.15 -2.60 -28.26
CA THR A 313 -1.19 -2.60 -29.72
C THR A 313 -2.27 -3.57 -30.14
N LYS A 314 -3.52 -3.12 -30.12
CA LYS A 314 -4.47 -3.60 -31.14
C LYS A 314 -4.01 -2.98 -32.46
N THR A 315 -3.09 -3.63 -33.15
CA THR A 315 -2.97 -3.43 -34.59
C THR A 315 -4.26 -3.97 -35.19
N SER A 316 -5.03 -3.06 -35.80
CA SER A 316 -6.28 -3.33 -36.51
C SER A 316 -6.08 -4.09 -37.83
N ASP A 317 -5.03 -4.91 -37.95
CA ASP A 317 -4.58 -5.47 -39.22
C ASP A 317 -4.72 -7.00 -39.33
N ASP A 318 -5.37 -7.66 -38.39
CA ASP A 318 -5.81 -9.06 -38.57
C ASP A 318 -7.34 -9.12 -38.69
N LEU A 319 -7.79 -8.82 -39.92
CA LEU A 319 -9.04 -9.33 -40.51
C LEU A 319 -8.78 -10.74 -41.09
#